data_AF-A0A3L8SRD2-F1
#
_entry.id   AF-A0A3L8SRD2-F1
#
_cell.length_a   1.000
_cell.length_b   1.000
_cell.length_c   1.000
_cell.angle_alpha   90.00
_cell.angle_beta   90.00
_cell.angle_gamma   90.00
#
_symmetry.space_group_name_H-M   'P 1'
#
loop_
_entity.id
_entity.type
_entity.pdbx_description
1 polymer ?
#
loop_
_entity_poly.entity_id
_entity_poly.type
_entity_poly.pdbx_seq_one_letter_code
_entity_poly.pdbx_strand_id
1 'polypeptide(L)'
;WTNPVLKKGYRRRLELSDIYQIPSADSADNLSEKLEREWDRELATSEKKPKLINALRRCFFWKFMFYGIILYLGEVTKSVQPLLLGRIIASYDPDNSDERSIAYYLGIGLCLLFFVRTLLIHPAVFGLHHIGMQMRIAMFSLIYKKILKLSSRVLDKISTGQLVSLLSNNLNKFDEGLALAHFVWIAPLQVALLMGLLWDMLEASAFSGLAFLIVMVLFQAWLGQMMMKYRNKRAGKINERLVITSEIIENIQSVKAYCWEDAMEKMIENIRETELKLTQKAAYVRYFNSSAFFFSGFFVVFLAVLPYAVIKGITLRKIFTTISFCIVLRMTVTRQFPGSVQTWYDSIGAINKIQDFLLKKEYKALEYNLTTTGVELDKVTAFWDEGIGELFVKAKQENNTSKAPSTDSNLFFSNFPLHASPVLQDINFKIEKGQLLAVSGSTGAGKTSLLMLIMGELEPSQGKIKHSGRISFSPQVSWIMPGTIKENIIFGLSYDEYRYRSVIKACQLEEVSHLGLFR
;
A
#
# COMPACT_ATOMS: atom_id res chain seq x y z
N TRP A 1 9.91 -24.55 16.76
CA TRP A 1 9.62 -23.48 17.73
C TRP A 1 8.13 -23.17 17.86
N THR A 2 7.30 -23.38 16.83
CA THR A 2 5.83 -23.15 16.86
C THR A 2 5.02 -24.22 17.62
N ASN A 3 5.57 -25.43 17.81
CA ASN A 3 4.88 -26.56 18.46
C ASN A 3 4.18 -26.26 19.80
N PRO A 4 4.73 -25.44 20.73
CA PRO A 4 4.05 -25.15 22.00
C PRO A 4 2.71 -24.44 21.83
N VAL A 5 2.63 -23.45 20.93
CA VAL A 5 1.38 -22.71 20.67
C VAL A 5 0.36 -23.59 19.98
N LEU A 6 0.79 -24.44 19.03
CA LEU A 6 -0.08 -25.40 18.38
C LEU A 6 -0.69 -26.38 19.38
N LYS A 7 0.13 -26.93 20.29
CA LYS A 7 -0.35 -27.85 21.35
C LYS A 7 -1.31 -27.16 22.32
N LYS A 8 -1.05 -25.88 22.63
CA LYS A 8 -1.89 -25.08 23.53
C LYS A 8 -3.24 -24.74 22.88
N GLY A 9 -3.21 -24.24 21.64
CA GLY A 9 -4.40 -23.90 20.85
C GLY A 9 -5.27 -25.10 20.46
N TYR A 10 -4.68 -26.30 20.37
CA TYR A 10 -5.45 -27.54 20.20
C TYR A 10 -6.23 -27.92 21.46
N ARG A 11 -5.68 -27.65 22.66
CA ARG A 11 -6.29 -28.04 23.94
C ARG A 11 -7.23 -27.00 24.52
N ARG A 12 -7.01 -25.72 24.24
CA ARG A 12 -7.82 -24.61 24.72
C ARG A 12 -7.88 -23.49 23.70
N ARG A 13 -8.90 -22.65 23.80
CA ARG A 13 -8.94 -21.37 23.06
C ARG A 13 -7.73 -20.53 23.46
N LEU A 14 -7.02 -19.99 22.47
CA LEU A 14 -5.87 -19.11 22.73
C LEU A 14 -6.34 -17.77 23.30
N GLU A 15 -5.63 -17.31 24.32
CA GLU A 15 -5.83 -15.99 24.94
C GLU A 15 -4.71 -15.03 24.51
N LEU A 16 -4.91 -13.72 24.72
CA LEU A 16 -3.92 -12.70 24.34
C LEU A 16 -2.58 -12.89 25.08
N SER A 17 -2.62 -13.38 26.31
CA SER A 17 -1.44 -13.72 27.13
C SER A 17 -0.60 -14.88 26.55
N ASP A 18 -1.15 -15.67 25.63
CA ASP A 18 -0.46 -16.80 25.00
C ASP A 18 0.36 -16.38 23.77
N ILE A 19 0.22 -15.14 23.32
CA ILE A 19 0.91 -14.60 22.15
C ILE A 19 2.30 -14.10 22.56
N TYR A 20 3.32 -14.54 21.82
CA TYR A 20 4.69 -14.11 22.06
C TYR A 20 4.92 -12.67 21.60
N GLN A 21 5.79 -11.97 22.31
CA GLN A 21 6.31 -10.68 21.87
C GLN A 21 7.12 -10.84 20.59
N ILE A 22 7.11 -9.79 19.76
CA ILE A 22 7.88 -9.74 18.51
C ILE A 22 9.39 -9.79 18.78
N PRO A 23 10.19 -10.31 17.83
CA PRO A 23 11.65 -10.18 17.88
C PRO A 23 12.09 -8.71 17.82
N SER A 24 13.18 -8.36 18.52
CA SER A 24 13.74 -7.00 18.53
C SER A 24 14.20 -6.52 17.15
N ALA A 25 14.60 -7.44 16.27
CA ALA A 25 14.97 -7.14 14.89
C ALA A 25 13.79 -6.62 14.04
N ASP A 26 12.56 -6.94 14.44
CA ASP A 26 11.32 -6.61 13.71
C ASP A 26 10.53 -5.48 14.38
N SER A 27 11.11 -4.81 15.39
CA SER A 27 10.46 -3.68 16.05
C SER A 27 10.22 -2.53 15.06
N ALA A 28 9.08 -1.85 15.19
CA ALA A 28 8.73 -0.72 14.34
C ALA A 28 9.77 0.40 14.38
N ASP A 29 10.35 0.68 15.55
CA ASP A 29 11.32 1.77 15.72
C ASP A 29 12.57 1.53 14.86
N ASN A 30 13.23 0.38 15.02
CA ASN A 30 14.42 -0.01 14.25
C ASN A 30 14.16 0.00 12.72
N LEU A 31 13.01 -0.56 12.29
CA LEU A 31 12.66 -0.62 10.87
C LEU A 31 12.35 0.76 10.29
N SER A 32 11.67 1.61 11.07
CA SER A 32 11.34 2.97 10.67
C SER A 32 12.59 3.83 10.54
N GLU A 33 13.47 3.82 11.55
CA GLU A 33 14.71 4.59 11.57
C GLU A 33 15.64 4.19 10.43
N LYS A 34 15.76 2.89 10.16
CA LYS A 34 16.58 2.38 9.07
C LYS A 34 16.12 2.89 7.70
N LEU A 35 14.81 2.86 7.43
CA LEU A 35 14.27 3.29 6.14
C LEU A 35 14.20 4.82 6.02
N GLU A 36 13.89 5.53 7.11
CA GLU A 36 13.86 6.99 7.18
C GLU A 36 15.26 7.56 6.86
N ARG A 37 16.32 7.03 7.48
CA ARG A 37 17.69 7.45 7.20
C ARG A 37 18.10 7.30 5.74
N GLU A 38 17.74 6.19 5.09
CA GLU A 38 18.05 5.98 3.67
C GLU A 38 17.15 6.82 2.74
N TRP A 39 15.92 7.12 3.16
CA TRP A 39 15.03 8.02 2.45
C TRP A 39 15.54 9.47 2.50
N ASP A 40 15.94 9.96 3.67
CA ASP A 40 16.53 11.29 3.84
C ASP A 40 17.83 11.43 3.04
N ARG A 41 18.65 10.37 3.02
CA ARG A 41 19.84 10.31 2.16
C ARG A 41 19.48 10.39 0.68
N GLU A 42 18.43 9.72 0.23
CA GLU A 42 17.96 9.78 -1.17
C GLU A 42 17.42 11.18 -1.51
N LEU A 43 16.69 11.83 -0.58
CA LEU A 43 16.23 13.21 -0.72
C LEU A 43 17.40 14.20 -0.86
N ALA A 44 18.46 14.03 -0.06
CA ALA A 44 19.62 14.90 -0.08
C ALA A 44 20.52 14.71 -1.33
N THR A 45 20.59 13.49 -1.88
CA THR A 45 21.51 13.16 -2.99
C THR A 45 20.88 13.36 -4.37
N SER A 46 19.55 13.36 -4.48
CA SER A 46 18.86 13.33 -5.79
C SER A 46 18.61 14.73 -6.34
N GLU A 47 19.31 15.12 -7.41
CA GLU A 47 19.15 16.45 -8.03
C GLU A 47 17.84 16.67 -8.79
N LYS A 48 17.21 15.62 -9.33
CA LYS A 48 16.03 15.77 -10.21
C LYS A 48 14.74 15.14 -9.70
N LYS A 49 14.74 13.89 -9.20
CA LYS A 49 13.58 13.24 -8.54
C LYS A 49 14.03 12.08 -7.63
N PRO A 50 13.79 12.13 -6.30
CA PRO A 50 14.08 11.03 -5.39
C PRO A 50 13.15 9.84 -5.65
N LYS A 51 13.66 8.60 -5.51
CA LYS A 51 12.86 7.38 -5.72
C LYS A 51 12.85 6.48 -4.49
N LEU A 52 11.67 6.15 -3.98
CA LEU A 52 11.53 5.33 -2.76
C LEU A 52 12.11 3.91 -2.93
N ILE A 53 12.04 3.36 -4.14
CA ILE A 53 12.62 2.04 -4.45
C ILE A 53 14.13 1.99 -4.23
N ASN A 54 14.84 3.11 -4.40
CA ASN A 54 16.29 3.17 -4.20
C ASN A 54 16.64 3.06 -2.71
N ALA A 55 15.89 3.74 -1.84
CA ALA A 55 16.03 3.62 -0.39
C ALA A 55 15.71 2.20 0.08
N LEU A 56 14.61 1.61 -0.39
CA LEU A 56 14.25 0.22 -0.09
C LEU A 56 15.32 -0.78 -0.54
N ARG A 57 15.92 -0.55 -1.72
CA ARG A 57 17.00 -1.39 -2.25
C ARG A 57 18.22 -1.40 -1.31
N ARG A 58 18.66 -0.23 -0.81
CA ARG A 58 19.80 -0.15 0.11
C ARG A 58 19.54 -0.89 1.43
N CYS A 59 18.29 -0.93 1.89
CA CYS A 59 17.91 -1.58 3.15
C CYS A 59 17.75 -3.11 3.06
N PHE A 60 17.16 -3.63 1.98
CA PHE A 60 16.63 -5.00 1.93
C PHE A 60 17.17 -5.88 0.79
N PHE A 61 17.86 -5.31 -0.21
CA PHE A 61 18.22 -6.02 -1.45
C PHE A 61 19.07 -7.28 -1.25
N TRP A 62 20.08 -7.23 -0.38
CA TRP A 62 20.97 -8.37 -0.17
C TRP A 62 20.25 -9.57 0.48
N LYS A 63 19.37 -9.32 1.46
CA LYS A 63 18.55 -10.38 2.06
C LYS A 63 17.53 -10.94 1.06
N PHE A 64 16.93 -10.06 0.25
CA PHE A 64 16.01 -10.45 -0.81
C PHE A 64 16.69 -11.36 -1.85
N MET A 65 17.85 -10.96 -2.38
CA MET A 65 18.58 -11.78 -3.35
C MET A 65 19.12 -13.09 -2.77
N PHE A 66 19.56 -13.10 -1.51
CA PHE A 66 20.00 -14.32 -0.83
C PHE A 66 18.92 -15.40 -0.83
N TYR A 67 17.69 -15.08 -0.38
CA TYR A 67 16.58 -16.03 -0.44
C TYR A 67 16.12 -16.32 -1.87
N GLY A 68 16.24 -15.35 -2.78
CA GLY A 68 15.98 -15.55 -4.21
C GLY A 68 16.86 -16.63 -4.84
N ILE A 69 18.14 -16.67 -4.51
CA ILE A 69 19.09 -17.68 -5.02
C ILE A 69 18.74 -19.06 -4.45
N ILE A 70 18.42 -19.16 -3.16
CA ILE A 70 17.97 -20.41 -2.52
C ILE A 70 16.68 -20.92 -3.18
N LEU A 71 15.73 -20.01 -3.46
CA LEU A 71 14.49 -20.34 -4.14
C LEU A 71 14.75 -20.83 -5.57
N TYR A 72 15.67 -20.20 -6.31
CA TYR A 72 16.09 -20.65 -7.63
C TYR A 72 16.68 -22.06 -7.60
N LEU A 73 17.62 -22.34 -6.69
CA LEU A 73 18.19 -23.69 -6.53
C LEU A 73 17.10 -24.72 -6.22
N GLY A 74 16.16 -24.37 -5.33
CA GLY A 74 15.00 -25.20 -5.02
C GLY A 74 14.11 -25.46 -6.24
N GLU A 75 13.88 -24.48 -7.11
CA GLU A 75 13.08 -24.64 -8.33
C GLU A 75 13.81 -25.46 -9.41
N VAL A 76 15.13 -25.31 -9.55
CA VAL A 76 15.95 -26.11 -10.48
C VAL A 76 15.85 -27.61 -10.19
N THR A 77 15.74 -28.01 -8.91
CA THR A 77 15.53 -29.43 -8.56
C THR A 77 14.28 -30.04 -9.20
N LYS A 78 13.22 -29.25 -9.46
CA LYS A 78 12.02 -29.73 -10.15
C LYS A 78 12.28 -30.08 -11.60
N SER A 79 13.24 -29.40 -12.24
CA SER A 79 13.63 -29.68 -13.62
C SER A 79 14.46 -30.96 -13.75
N VAL A 80 15.16 -31.36 -12.68
CA VAL A 80 15.95 -32.60 -12.65
C VAL A 80 15.09 -33.82 -12.30
N GLN A 81 13.98 -33.63 -11.57
CA GLN A 81 13.07 -34.71 -11.15
C GLN A 81 12.61 -35.63 -12.31
N PRO A 82 12.15 -35.11 -13.47
CA PRO A 82 11.76 -35.95 -14.61
C PRO A 82 12.87 -36.87 -15.14
N LEU A 83 14.14 -36.44 -15.07
CA LEU A 83 15.27 -37.24 -15.57
C LEU A 83 15.48 -38.50 -14.72
N LEU A 84 15.47 -38.36 -13.40
CA LEU A 84 15.60 -39.49 -12.48
C LEU A 84 14.39 -40.41 -12.61
N LEU A 85 13.18 -39.84 -12.63
CA LEU A 85 11.95 -40.62 -12.76
C LEU A 85 11.89 -41.39 -14.08
N GLY A 86 12.31 -40.77 -15.19
CA GLY A 86 12.34 -41.40 -16.51
C GLY A 86 13.34 -42.57 -16.59
N ARG A 87 14.46 -42.51 -15.89
CA ARG A 87 15.42 -43.64 -15.78
C ARG A 87 14.90 -44.77 -14.89
N ILE A 88 14.25 -44.44 -13.77
CA ILE A 88 13.60 -45.44 -12.92
C ILE A 88 12.52 -46.18 -13.71
N ILE A 89 11.69 -45.47 -14.49
CA ILE A 89 10.68 -46.11 -15.34
C ILE A 89 11.34 -47.04 -16.37
N ALA A 90 12.48 -46.66 -16.94
CA ALA A 90 13.22 -47.47 -17.91
C ALA A 90 13.80 -48.77 -17.32
N SER A 91 14.06 -48.82 -16.01
CA SER A 91 14.57 -50.02 -15.34
C SER A 91 13.56 -51.17 -15.26
N TYR A 92 12.26 -50.87 -15.46
CA TYR A 92 11.20 -51.87 -15.51
C TYR A 92 11.14 -52.61 -16.86
N ASP A 93 11.74 -52.07 -17.92
CA ASP A 93 11.82 -52.79 -19.19
C ASP A 93 12.75 -54.03 -19.03
N PRO A 94 12.33 -55.23 -19.47
CA PRO A 94 13.12 -56.45 -19.34
C PRO A 94 14.50 -56.37 -20.00
N ASP A 95 14.60 -55.62 -21.10
CA ASP A 95 15.78 -55.55 -21.95
C ASP A 95 16.89 -54.63 -21.37
N ASN A 96 16.58 -53.80 -20.38
CA ASN A 96 17.46 -52.74 -19.88
C ASN A 96 18.17 -53.14 -18.57
N SER A 97 19.10 -54.10 -18.66
CA SER A 97 19.84 -54.61 -17.50
C SER A 97 20.73 -53.55 -16.82
N ASP A 98 21.29 -52.61 -17.58
CA ASP A 98 22.13 -51.52 -17.07
C ASP A 98 21.35 -50.57 -16.14
N GLU A 99 20.17 -50.11 -16.56
CA GLU A 99 19.33 -49.22 -15.75
C GLU A 99 18.79 -49.94 -14.50
N ARG A 100 18.57 -51.26 -14.58
CA ARG A 100 18.16 -52.08 -13.42
C ARG A 100 19.25 -52.16 -12.35
N SER A 101 20.52 -52.22 -12.74
CA SER A 101 21.64 -52.21 -11.78
C SER A 101 21.75 -50.89 -11.01
N ILE A 102 21.37 -49.77 -11.64
CA ILE A 102 21.48 -48.41 -11.07
C ILE A 102 20.17 -47.95 -10.39
N ALA A 103 19.07 -48.68 -10.57
CA ALA A 103 17.72 -48.30 -10.12
C ALA A 103 17.63 -47.97 -8.62
N TYR A 104 18.27 -48.75 -7.75
CA TYR A 104 18.28 -48.48 -6.30
C TYR A 104 18.96 -47.14 -5.96
N TYR A 105 20.09 -46.83 -6.62
CA TYR A 105 20.79 -45.56 -6.45
C TYR A 105 19.95 -44.38 -6.97
N LEU A 106 19.22 -44.56 -8.07
CA LEU A 106 18.29 -43.53 -8.59
C LEU A 106 17.11 -43.30 -7.65
N GLY A 107 16.58 -44.36 -7.05
CA GLY A 107 15.51 -44.27 -6.04
C GLY A 107 15.95 -43.47 -4.82
N ILE A 108 17.11 -43.80 -4.26
CA ILE A 108 17.72 -43.05 -3.13
C ILE A 108 17.99 -41.60 -3.54
N GLY A 109 18.55 -41.38 -4.73
CA GLY A 109 18.82 -40.05 -5.28
C GLY A 109 17.55 -39.22 -5.45
N LEU A 110 16.44 -39.83 -5.88
CA LEU A 110 15.15 -39.15 -6.03
C LEU A 110 14.56 -38.75 -4.66
N CYS A 111 14.62 -39.64 -3.67
CA CYS A 111 14.22 -39.32 -2.30
C CYS A 111 15.05 -38.17 -1.71
N LEU A 112 16.37 -38.20 -1.91
CA LEU A 112 17.28 -37.14 -1.48
C LEU A 112 16.96 -35.82 -2.18
N LEU A 113 16.66 -35.84 -3.47
CA LEU A 113 16.27 -34.66 -4.25
C LEU A 113 15.00 -34.00 -3.67
N PHE A 114 13.97 -34.79 -3.32
CA PHE A 114 12.75 -34.27 -2.68
C PHE A 114 13.00 -33.69 -1.29
N PHE A 115 13.88 -34.33 -0.51
CA PHE A 115 14.26 -33.85 0.82
C PHE A 115 14.99 -32.51 0.73
N VAL A 116 16.02 -32.42 -0.12
CA VAL A 116 16.79 -31.19 -0.37
C VAL A 116 15.87 -30.07 -0.87
N ARG A 117 14.97 -30.36 -1.82
CA ARG A 117 14.00 -29.38 -2.32
C ARG A 117 13.13 -28.80 -1.21
N THR A 118 12.59 -29.66 -0.34
CA THR A 118 11.75 -29.23 0.79
C THR A 118 12.53 -28.33 1.75
N LEU A 119 13.78 -28.70 2.05
CA LEU A 119 14.67 -27.91 2.92
C LEU A 119 15.09 -26.57 2.31
N LEU A 120 15.17 -26.44 0.99
CA LEU A 120 15.54 -25.18 0.33
C LEU A 120 14.34 -24.23 0.19
N ILE A 121 13.18 -24.73 -0.27
CA ILE A 121 12.05 -23.87 -0.63
C ILE A 121 11.41 -23.23 0.60
N HIS A 122 11.10 -24.00 1.65
CA HIS A 122 10.30 -23.47 2.77
C HIS A 122 11.01 -22.36 3.55
N PRO A 123 12.30 -22.46 3.90
CA PRO A 123 13.03 -21.36 4.54
C PRO A 123 13.13 -20.12 3.65
N ALA A 124 13.32 -20.29 2.34
CA ALA A 124 13.38 -19.16 1.41
C ALA A 124 12.04 -18.42 1.33
N VAL A 125 10.92 -19.15 1.21
CA VAL A 125 9.58 -18.55 1.18
C VAL A 125 9.26 -17.84 2.51
N PHE A 126 9.57 -18.47 3.65
CA PHE A 126 9.41 -17.84 4.96
C PHE A 126 10.26 -16.57 5.10
N GLY A 127 11.52 -16.61 4.68
CA GLY A 127 12.41 -15.46 4.67
C GLY A 127 11.91 -14.31 3.81
N LEU A 128 11.34 -14.61 2.63
CA LEU A 128 10.75 -13.61 1.73
C LEU A 128 9.47 -12.99 2.32
N HIS A 129 8.60 -13.78 2.95
CA HIS A 129 7.43 -13.26 3.66
C HIS A 129 7.82 -12.36 4.83
N HIS A 130 8.85 -12.76 5.58
CA HIS A 130 9.37 -11.98 6.69
C HIS A 130 9.97 -10.64 6.23
N ILE A 131 10.71 -10.61 5.11
CA ILE A 131 11.18 -9.35 4.50
C ILE A 131 9.99 -8.49 4.04
N GLY A 132 8.94 -9.09 3.47
CA GLY A 132 7.73 -8.39 3.06
C GLY A 132 7.08 -7.65 4.22
N MET A 133 6.94 -8.34 5.36
CA MET A 133 6.46 -7.78 6.61
C MET A 133 7.34 -6.62 7.10
N GLN A 134 8.67 -6.77 7.08
CA GLN A 134 9.60 -5.70 7.48
C GLN A 134 9.47 -4.45 6.59
N MET A 135 9.38 -4.64 5.26
CA MET A 135 9.16 -3.55 4.30
C MET A 135 7.83 -2.83 4.56
N ARG A 136 6.77 -3.60 4.85
CA ARG A 136 5.43 -3.08 5.16
C ARG A 136 5.44 -2.22 6.42
N ILE A 137 6.02 -2.71 7.51
CA ILE A 137 6.10 -1.99 8.80
C ILE A 137 6.89 -0.69 8.62
N ALA A 138 8.05 -0.75 7.96
CA ALA A 138 8.87 0.44 7.73
C ALA A 138 8.12 1.51 6.92
N MET A 139 7.47 1.11 5.82
CA MET A 139 6.66 2.04 5.01
C MET A 139 5.47 2.61 5.78
N PHE A 140 4.79 1.81 6.60
CA PHE A 140 3.72 2.30 7.47
C PHE A 140 4.20 3.39 8.43
N SER A 141 5.32 3.15 9.11
CA SER A 141 5.87 4.13 10.04
C SER A 141 6.25 5.44 9.34
N LEU A 142 6.84 5.38 8.13
CA LEU A 142 7.14 6.59 7.35
C LEU A 142 5.87 7.34 6.93
N ILE A 143 4.85 6.62 6.44
CA ILE A 143 3.57 7.23 6.06
C ILE A 143 2.92 7.91 7.27
N TYR A 144 2.90 7.23 8.42
CA TYR A 144 2.35 7.78 9.66
C TYR A 144 3.09 9.04 10.12
N LYS A 145 4.43 9.02 10.14
CA LYS A 145 5.25 10.21 10.43
C LYS A 145 4.99 11.35 9.45
N LYS A 146 4.76 11.04 8.17
CA LYS A 146 4.46 12.05 7.15
C LYS A 146 3.07 12.66 7.32
N ILE A 147 2.05 11.87 7.67
CA ILE A 147 0.68 12.35 7.91
C ILE A 147 0.68 13.43 8.98
N LEU A 148 1.40 13.20 10.08
CA LEU A 148 1.50 14.15 11.20
C LEU A 148 2.21 15.46 10.85
N LYS A 149 2.93 15.50 9.72
CA LYS A 149 3.68 16.68 9.24
C LYS A 149 3.06 17.29 7.99
N LEU A 150 1.92 16.81 7.51
CA LEU A 150 1.32 17.29 6.26
C LEU A 150 0.68 18.67 6.47
N SER A 151 0.73 19.55 5.47
CA SER A 151 0.07 20.85 5.59
C SER A 151 -1.46 20.74 5.53
N SER A 152 -2.18 21.59 6.28
CA SER A 152 -3.65 21.63 6.29
C SER A 152 -4.26 21.73 4.88
N ARG A 153 -3.67 22.55 4.00
CA ARG A 153 -4.12 22.70 2.59
C ARG A 153 -4.10 21.39 1.79
N VAL A 154 -3.16 20.50 2.10
CA VAL A 154 -3.03 19.21 1.43
C VAL A 154 -3.96 18.19 2.08
N LEU A 155 -4.12 18.25 3.40
CA LEU A 155 -5.06 17.42 4.16
C LEU A 155 -6.50 17.58 3.63
N ASP A 156 -6.95 18.80 3.34
CA ASP A 156 -8.29 19.03 2.79
C ASP A 156 -8.53 18.38 1.42
N LYS A 157 -7.46 18.20 0.63
CA LYS A 157 -7.52 17.56 -0.70
C LYS A 157 -7.47 16.04 -0.63
N ILE A 158 -7.00 15.45 0.48
CA ILE A 158 -6.85 14.00 0.63
C ILE A 158 -7.97 13.50 1.54
N SER A 159 -8.87 12.68 1.01
CA SER A 159 -9.90 12.08 1.86
C SER A 159 -9.29 11.07 2.83
N THR A 160 -9.86 10.98 4.03
CA THR A 160 -9.49 9.97 5.04
C THR A 160 -9.57 8.55 4.47
N GLY A 161 -10.57 8.28 3.61
CA GLY A 161 -10.71 7.00 2.90
C GLY A 161 -9.56 6.69 1.95
N GLN A 162 -9.00 7.69 1.25
CA GLN A 162 -7.79 7.49 0.42
C GLN A 162 -6.59 7.11 1.28
N LEU A 163 -6.43 7.74 2.44
CA LEU A 163 -5.36 7.45 3.40
C LEU A 163 -5.48 6.03 3.97
N VAL A 164 -6.67 5.65 4.44
CA VAL A 164 -6.95 4.30 4.96
C VAL A 164 -6.77 3.24 3.88
N SER A 165 -7.17 3.53 2.63
CA SER A 165 -6.98 2.61 1.51
C SER A 165 -5.50 2.45 1.12
N LEU A 166 -4.72 3.54 1.16
CA LEU A 166 -3.27 3.50 0.97
C LEU A 166 -2.62 2.57 2.01
N LEU A 167 -3.08 2.65 3.27
CA LEU A 167 -2.58 1.86 4.37
C LEU A 167 -3.06 0.39 4.31
N SER A 168 -4.35 0.15 4.16
CA SER A 168 -4.94 -1.18 4.34
C SER A 168 -4.75 -2.13 3.15
N ASN A 169 -4.91 -1.66 1.91
CA ASN A 169 -5.00 -2.54 0.74
C ASN A 169 -3.68 -2.78 0.02
N ASN A 170 -2.79 -1.77 -0.01
CA ASN A 170 -1.58 -1.84 -0.82
C ASN A 170 -0.42 -2.50 -0.08
N LEU A 171 -0.43 -2.46 1.25
CA LEU A 171 0.70 -2.84 2.09
C LEU A 171 0.66 -4.32 2.50
N ASN A 172 -0.52 -4.92 2.71
CA ASN A 172 -0.66 -6.37 2.95
C ASN A 172 -0.23 -7.24 1.75
N LYS A 173 -0.28 -6.70 0.53
CA LYS A 173 0.16 -7.43 -0.67
C LYS A 173 1.67 -7.66 -0.72
N PHE A 174 2.46 -6.84 -0.03
CA PHE A 174 3.92 -7.01 0.01
C PHE A 174 4.32 -8.26 0.78
N ASP A 175 3.59 -8.60 1.84
CA ASP A 175 3.91 -9.74 2.71
C ASP A 175 3.92 -11.05 1.92
N GLU A 176 2.84 -11.33 1.18
CA GLU A 176 2.73 -12.55 0.39
C GLU A 176 3.39 -12.44 -0.99
N GLY A 177 3.41 -11.22 -1.55
CA GLY A 177 3.86 -10.98 -2.92
C GLY A 177 5.35 -11.22 -3.15
N LEU A 178 6.22 -10.91 -2.19
CA LEU A 178 7.67 -10.99 -2.41
C LEU A 178 8.16 -12.42 -2.75
N ALA A 179 7.48 -13.45 -2.26
CA ALA A 179 7.76 -14.84 -2.63
C ALA A 179 7.54 -15.09 -4.13
N LEU A 180 6.49 -14.49 -4.71
CA LEU A 180 6.19 -14.58 -6.14
C LEU A 180 7.08 -13.67 -6.99
N ALA A 181 7.58 -12.56 -6.45
CA ALA A 181 8.34 -11.56 -7.20
C ALA A 181 9.63 -12.10 -7.85
N HIS A 182 10.30 -13.08 -7.24
CA HIS A 182 11.51 -13.70 -7.81
C HIS A 182 11.24 -14.53 -9.08
N PHE A 183 10.00 -14.96 -9.32
CA PHE A 183 9.68 -15.73 -10.52
C PHE A 183 9.81 -14.95 -11.83
N VAL A 184 9.97 -13.62 -11.79
CA VAL A 184 10.26 -12.79 -12.98
C VAL A 184 11.54 -13.24 -13.69
N TRP A 185 12.59 -13.60 -12.94
CA TRP A 185 13.87 -14.04 -13.50
C TRP A 185 14.08 -15.55 -13.38
N ILE A 186 13.50 -16.20 -12.35
CA ILE A 186 13.56 -17.66 -12.22
C ILE A 186 12.82 -18.33 -13.37
N ALA A 187 11.63 -17.83 -13.77
CA ALA A 187 10.84 -18.50 -14.80
C ALA A 187 11.53 -18.54 -16.18
N PRO A 188 12.09 -17.45 -16.74
CA PRO A 188 12.82 -17.52 -18.00
C PRO A 188 14.02 -18.47 -17.96
N LEU A 189 14.80 -18.47 -16.87
CA LEU A 189 15.93 -19.39 -16.70
C LEU A 189 15.47 -20.84 -16.64
N GLN A 190 14.37 -21.11 -15.92
CA GLN A 190 13.79 -22.44 -15.79
C GLN A 190 13.21 -22.93 -17.13
N VAL A 191 12.55 -22.05 -17.90
CA VAL A 191 12.06 -22.36 -19.25
C VAL A 191 13.22 -22.69 -20.17
N ALA A 192 14.30 -21.91 -20.18
CA ALA A 192 15.47 -22.17 -21.00
C ALA A 192 16.10 -23.53 -20.69
N LEU A 193 16.26 -23.84 -19.39
CA LEU A 193 16.79 -25.13 -18.94
C LEU A 193 15.87 -26.31 -19.34
N LEU A 194 14.56 -26.19 -19.12
CA LEU A 194 13.60 -27.24 -19.48
C LEU A 194 13.52 -27.46 -20.99
N MET A 195 13.59 -26.39 -21.79
CA MET A 195 13.62 -26.49 -23.24
C MET A 195 14.90 -27.14 -23.76
N GLY A 196 16.05 -26.87 -23.15
CA GLY A 196 17.30 -27.57 -23.45
C GLY A 196 17.21 -29.07 -23.18
N LEU A 197 16.59 -29.48 -22.06
CA LEU A 197 16.36 -30.89 -21.74
C LEU A 197 15.32 -31.56 -22.66
N LEU A 198 14.26 -30.83 -23.05
CA LEU A 198 13.25 -31.32 -23.99
C LEU A 198 13.80 -31.46 -25.41
N TRP A 199 14.71 -30.58 -25.83
CA TRP A 199 15.37 -30.64 -27.14
C TRP A 199 16.17 -31.93 -27.31
N ASP A 200 16.83 -32.42 -26.26
CA ASP A 200 17.55 -33.70 -26.30
C ASP A 200 16.61 -34.91 -26.54
N MET A 201 15.36 -34.83 -26.07
CA MET A 201 14.40 -35.94 -26.21
C MET A 201 13.59 -35.92 -27.51
N LEU A 202 13.15 -34.73 -27.91
CA LEU A 202 12.13 -34.49 -28.94
C LEU A 202 12.62 -33.62 -30.10
N GLU A 203 13.86 -33.12 -30.06
CA GLU A 203 14.45 -32.26 -31.07
C GLU A 203 13.51 -31.08 -31.42
N ALA A 204 13.28 -30.82 -32.71
CA ALA A 204 12.43 -29.73 -33.19
C ALA A 204 10.97 -29.81 -32.72
N SER A 205 10.46 -31.00 -32.38
CA SER A 205 9.06 -31.15 -31.95
C SER A 205 8.78 -30.58 -30.56
N ALA A 206 9.80 -30.32 -29.74
CA ALA A 206 9.62 -29.62 -28.47
C ALA A 206 9.10 -28.17 -28.66
N PHE A 207 9.44 -27.54 -29.79
CA PHE A 207 9.04 -26.17 -30.09
C PHE A 207 7.55 -26.02 -30.44
N SER A 208 6.89 -27.06 -30.96
CA SER A 208 5.44 -26.99 -31.23
C SER A 208 4.63 -26.90 -29.94
N GLY A 209 5.02 -27.65 -28.91
CA GLY A 209 4.42 -27.57 -27.57
C GLY A 209 4.66 -26.21 -26.91
N LEU A 210 5.87 -25.65 -27.05
CA LEU A 210 6.19 -24.31 -26.57
C LEU A 210 5.38 -23.22 -27.30
N ALA A 211 5.24 -23.32 -28.63
CA ALA A 211 4.44 -22.37 -29.42
C ALA A 211 2.98 -22.35 -28.94
N PHE A 212 2.38 -23.51 -28.66
CA PHE A 212 1.05 -23.59 -28.07
C PHE A 212 0.97 -22.96 -26.67
N LEU A 213 1.98 -23.14 -25.82
CA LEU A 213 2.04 -22.47 -24.51
C LEU A 213 2.07 -20.95 -24.65
N ILE A 214 2.84 -20.40 -25.59
CA ILE A 214 2.89 -18.96 -25.84
C ILE A 214 1.51 -18.44 -26.26
N VAL A 215 0.83 -19.12 -27.18
CA VAL A 215 -0.54 -18.77 -27.58
C VAL A 215 -1.50 -18.80 -26.38
N MET A 216 -1.40 -19.81 -25.52
CA MET A 216 -2.23 -19.92 -24.32
C MET A 216 -1.96 -18.78 -23.33
N VAL A 217 -0.69 -18.36 -23.14
CA VAL A 217 -0.36 -17.22 -22.28
C VAL A 217 -0.95 -15.93 -22.82
N LEU A 218 -0.88 -15.69 -24.14
CA LEU A 218 -1.49 -14.52 -24.76
C LEU A 218 -3.01 -14.52 -24.60
N PHE A 219 -3.65 -15.67 -24.77
CA PHE A 219 -5.08 -15.85 -24.54
C PHE A 219 -5.47 -15.58 -23.07
N GLN A 220 -4.69 -16.11 -22.11
CA GLN A 220 -4.90 -15.85 -20.68
C GLN A 220 -4.70 -14.36 -20.32
N ALA A 221 -3.69 -13.70 -20.91
CA ALA A 221 -3.45 -12.28 -20.72
C ALA A 221 -4.62 -11.43 -21.24
N TRP A 222 -5.18 -11.78 -22.41
CA TRP A 222 -6.38 -11.14 -22.96
C TRP A 222 -7.59 -11.28 -22.04
N LEU A 223 -7.87 -12.50 -21.53
CA LEU A 223 -8.92 -12.71 -20.52
C LEU A 223 -8.63 -11.92 -19.24
N GLY A 224 -7.38 -11.84 -18.82
CA GLY A 224 -6.93 -11.04 -17.68
C GLY A 224 -7.27 -9.55 -17.83
N GLN A 225 -7.03 -8.97 -19.00
CA GLN A 225 -7.38 -7.57 -19.28
C GLN A 225 -8.90 -7.33 -19.24
N MET A 226 -9.68 -8.25 -19.79
CA MET A 226 -11.15 -8.19 -19.70
C MET A 226 -11.63 -8.26 -18.25
N MET A 227 -11.04 -9.14 -17.43
CA MET A 227 -11.35 -9.24 -16.00
C MET A 227 -11.07 -7.92 -15.28
N MET A 228 -9.93 -7.28 -15.56
CA MET A 228 -9.56 -6.00 -14.97
C MET A 228 -10.54 -4.88 -15.34
N LYS A 229 -11.05 -4.84 -16.58
CA LYS A 229 -12.07 -3.86 -17.01
C LYS A 229 -13.35 -3.97 -16.18
N TYR A 230 -13.86 -5.18 -15.94
CA TYR A 230 -15.04 -5.38 -15.10
C TYR A 230 -14.77 -5.07 -13.62
N ARG A 231 -13.58 -5.45 -13.12
CA ARG A 231 -13.16 -5.18 -11.74
C ARG A 231 -13.04 -3.68 -11.46
N ASN A 232 -12.53 -2.89 -12.40
CA ASN A 232 -12.41 -1.44 -12.24
C ASN A 232 -13.79 -0.75 -12.21
N LYS A 233 -14.72 -1.13 -13.09
CA LYS A 233 -16.10 -0.63 -13.04
C LYS A 233 -16.80 -1.00 -11.73
N ARG A 234 -16.58 -2.23 -11.25
CA ARG A 234 -17.13 -2.71 -9.97
C ARG A 234 -16.57 -1.92 -8.78
N ALA A 235 -15.28 -1.58 -8.79
CA ALA A 235 -14.66 -0.84 -7.69
C ALA A 235 -15.32 0.54 -7.45
N GLY A 236 -15.74 1.23 -8.52
CA GLY A 236 -16.50 2.47 -8.41
C GLY A 236 -17.84 2.30 -7.68
N LYS A 237 -18.61 1.25 -8.03
CA LYS A 237 -19.90 0.94 -7.38
C LYS A 237 -19.76 0.46 -5.94
N ILE A 238 -18.70 -0.27 -5.62
CA ILE A 238 -18.37 -0.63 -4.23
C ILE A 238 -18.12 0.64 -3.41
N ASN A 239 -17.36 1.59 -3.94
CA ASN A 239 -17.05 2.84 -3.23
C ASN A 239 -18.31 3.68 -2.97
N GLU A 240 -19.17 3.84 -3.99
CA GLU A 240 -20.47 4.51 -3.87
C GLU A 240 -21.32 3.88 -2.75
N ARG A 241 -21.45 2.55 -2.74
CA ARG A 241 -22.19 1.82 -1.70
C ARG A 241 -21.60 2.04 -0.31
N LEU A 242 -20.27 1.98 -0.16
CA LEU A 242 -19.60 2.10 1.14
C LEU A 242 -19.78 3.49 1.75
N VAL A 243 -19.72 4.56 0.94
CA VAL A 243 -19.97 5.93 1.41
C VAL A 243 -21.38 6.06 1.97
N ILE A 244 -22.40 5.67 1.19
CA ILE A 244 -23.80 5.74 1.61
C ILE A 244 -24.04 4.89 2.87
N THR A 245 -23.46 3.69 2.93
CA THR A 245 -23.60 2.81 4.11
C THR A 245 -22.97 3.46 5.35
N SER A 246 -21.83 4.14 5.21
CA SER A 246 -21.19 4.85 6.31
C SER A 246 -22.06 6.01 6.81
N GLU A 247 -22.59 6.82 5.90
CA GLU A 247 -23.46 7.97 6.25
C GLU A 247 -24.74 7.53 6.97
N ILE A 248 -25.35 6.42 6.56
CA ILE A 248 -26.53 5.83 7.19
C ILE A 248 -26.21 5.33 8.61
N ILE A 249 -25.08 4.65 8.80
CA ILE A 249 -24.68 4.09 10.10
C ILE A 249 -24.31 5.21 11.08
N GLU A 250 -23.57 6.22 10.61
CA GLU A 250 -23.18 7.38 11.42
C GLU A 250 -24.40 8.17 11.90
N ASN A 251 -25.43 8.29 11.05
CA ASN A 251 -26.67 9.01 11.35
C ASN A 251 -27.86 8.08 11.62
N ILE A 252 -27.62 6.87 12.15
CA ILE A 252 -28.65 5.85 12.30
C ILE A 252 -29.82 6.30 13.17
N GLN A 253 -29.57 7.15 14.16
CA GLN A 253 -30.61 7.70 15.03
C GLN A 253 -31.63 8.55 14.25
N SER A 254 -31.16 9.36 13.31
CA SER A 254 -32.04 10.17 12.43
C SER A 254 -32.82 9.28 11.48
N VAL A 255 -32.17 8.28 10.87
CA VAL A 255 -32.84 7.31 9.99
C VAL A 255 -33.97 6.58 10.72
N LYS A 256 -33.73 6.20 11.98
CA LYS A 256 -34.72 5.57 12.86
C LYS A 256 -35.85 6.53 13.26
N ALA A 257 -35.55 7.79 13.52
CA ALA A 257 -36.55 8.80 13.86
C ALA A 257 -37.51 9.11 12.70
N TYR A 258 -37.01 9.07 11.46
CA TYR A 258 -37.82 9.30 10.25
C TYR A 258 -38.43 8.04 9.64
N CYS A 259 -38.16 6.85 10.20
CA CYS A 259 -38.59 5.55 9.67
C CYS A 259 -38.21 5.35 8.19
N TRP A 260 -36.98 5.73 7.81
CA TRP A 260 -36.48 5.66 6.43
C TRP A 260 -35.79 4.34 6.08
N GLU A 261 -35.96 3.28 6.86
CA GLU A 261 -35.25 2.01 6.66
C GLU A 261 -35.49 1.42 5.26
N ASP A 262 -36.75 1.30 4.84
CA ASP A 262 -37.11 0.70 3.54
C ASP A 262 -36.57 1.53 2.35
N ALA A 263 -36.52 2.85 2.50
CA ALA A 263 -36.00 3.74 1.48
C ALA A 263 -34.47 3.59 1.33
N MET A 264 -33.77 3.52 2.46
CA MET A 264 -32.31 3.30 2.48
C MET A 264 -31.94 1.90 1.97
N GLU A 265 -32.72 0.87 2.31
CA GLU A 265 -32.52 -0.49 1.83
C GLU A 265 -32.63 -0.56 0.30
N LYS A 266 -33.72 -0.03 -0.29
CA LYS A 266 -33.91 0.00 -1.75
C LYS A 266 -32.81 0.78 -2.47
N MET A 267 -32.31 1.86 -1.87
CA MET A 267 -31.20 2.62 -2.41
C MET A 267 -29.93 1.75 -2.52
N ILE A 268 -29.62 1.00 -1.46
CA ILE A 268 -28.46 0.08 -1.44
C ILE A 268 -28.67 -1.10 -2.41
N GLU A 269 -29.88 -1.65 -2.48
CA GLU A 269 -30.24 -2.76 -3.36
C GLU A 269 -29.99 -2.43 -4.85
N ASN A 270 -30.42 -1.25 -5.30
CA ASN A 270 -30.20 -0.79 -6.67
C ASN A 270 -28.70 -0.72 -7.06
N ILE A 271 -27.86 -0.24 -6.13
CA ILE A 271 -26.41 -0.20 -6.34
C ILE A 271 -25.85 -1.63 -6.35
N ARG A 272 -26.34 -2.49 -5.45
CA ARG A 272 -25.91 -3.88 -5.30
C ARG A 272 -26.22 -4.72 -6.53
N GLU A 273 -27.37 -4.55 -7.17
CA GLU A 273 -27.69 -5.25 -8.42
C GLU A 273 -26.63 -5.01 -9.50
N THR A 274 -26.21 -3.75 -9.68
CA THR A 274 -25.20 -3.39 -10.67
C THR A 274 -23.84 -3.99 -10.29
N GLU A 275 -23.49 -3.97 -9.00
CA GLU A 275 -22.27 -4.60 -8.47
C GLU A 275 -22.25 -6.12 -8.72
N LEU A 276 -23.36 -6.81 -8.51
CA LEU A 276 -23.50 -8.25 -8.70
C LEU A 276 -23.42 -8.63 -10.18
N LYS A 277 -24.12 -7.90 -11.07
CA LYS A 277 -24.03 -8.11 -12.54
C LYS A 277 -22.59 -8.00 -13.04
N LEU A 278 -21.81 -7.04 -12.53
CA LEU A 278 -20.39 -6.90 -12.87
C LEU A 278 -19.53 -8.01 -12.26
N THR A 279 -19.86 -8.44 -11.04
CA THR A 279 -19.16 -9.54 -10.35
C THR A 279 -19.35 -10.86 -11.10
N GLN A 280 -20.56 -11.16 -11.56
CA GLN A 280 -20.84 -12.35 -12.37
C GLN A 280 -20.04 -12.34 -13.68
N LYS A 281 -20.05 -11.22 -14.42
CA LYS A 281 -19.25 -11.08 -15.66
C LYS A 281 -17.76 -11.31 -15.41
N ALA A 282 -17.20 -10.73 -14.34
CA ALA A 282 -15.80 -10.95 -13.97
C ALA A 282 -15.53 -12.41 -13.56
N ALA A 283 -16.48 -13.06 -12.87
CA ALA A 283 -16.37 -14.45 -12.45
C ALA A 283 -16.35 -15.41 -13.64
N TYR A 284 -17.18 -15.20 -14.67
CA TYR A 284 -17.15 -16.00 -15.89
C TYR A 284 -15.80 -15.89 -16.62
N VAL A 285 -15.25 -14.68 -16.76
CA VAL A 285 -13.91 -14.50 -17.35
C VAL A 285 -12.83 -15.19 -16.51
N ARG A 286 -12.93 -15.13 -15.17
CA ARG A 286 -12.02 -15.82 -14.25
C ARG A 286 -12.10 -17.34 -14.37
N TYR A 287 -13.30 -17.88 -14.55
CA TYR A 287 -13.53 -19.29 -14.81
C TYR A 287 -12.80 -19.73 -16.07
N PHE A 288 -13.00 -19.06 -17.20
CA PHE A 288 -12.30 -19.40 -18.45
C PHE A 288 -10.78 -19.31 -18.31
N ASN A 289 -10.27 -18.26 -17.65
CA ASN A 289 -8.82 -18.11 -17.42
C ASN A 289 -8.23 -19.27 -16.61
N SER A 290 -8.97 -19.75 -15.58
CA SER A 290 -8.54 -20.87 -14.73
C SER A 290 -8.70 -22.22 -15.45
N SER A 291 -9.78 -22.38 -16.21
CA SER A 291 -10.09 -23.59 -16.98
C SER A 291 -9.07 -23.83 -18.09
N ALA A 292 -8.63 -22.78 -18.78
CA ALA A 292 -7.59 -22.83 -19.81
C ALA A 292 -6.29 -23.52 -19.33
N PHE A 293 -5.91 -23.37 -18.06
CA PHE A 293 -4.76 -24.06 -17.47
C PHE A 293 -4.94 -25.58 -17.39
N PHE A 294 -6.14 -26.07 -17.04
CA PHE A 294 -6.39 -27.50 -16.93
C PHE A 294 -6.45 -28.16 -18.30
N PHE A 295 -7.18 -27.58 -19.25
CA PHE A 295 -7.31 -28.11 -20.61
C PHE A 295 -5.99 -28.09 -21.39
N SER A 296 -5.15 -27.06 -21.21
CA SER A 296 -3.85 -26.98 -21.90
C SER A 296 -2.90 -28.15 -21.59
N GLY A 297 -3.11 -28.92 -20.51
CA GLY A 297 -2.19 -30.00 -20.13
C GLY A 297 -2.10 -31.08 -21.19
N PHE A 298 -3.26 -31.51 -21.68
CA PHE A 298 -3.37 -32.50 -22.73
C PHE A 298 -2.78 -31.99 -24.06
N PHE A 299 -3.21 -30.80 -24.50
CA PHE A 299 -2.80 -30.26 -25.80
C PHE A 299 -1.31 -29.97 -25.91
N VAL A 300 -0.67 -29.48 -24.85
CA VAL A 300 0.78 -29.21 -24.85
C VAL A 300 1.58 -30.49 -25.07
N VAL A 301 1.22 -31.57 -24.36
CA VAL A 301 1.90 -32.87 -24.51
C VAL A 301 1.58 -33.47 -25.88
N PHE A 302 0.31 -33.46 -26.28
CA PHE A 302 -0.12 -34.03 -27.56
C PHE A 302 0.59 -33.37 -28.75
N LEU A 303 0.64 -32.03 -28.79
CA LEU A 303 1.30 -31.29 -29.86
C LEU A 303 2.83 -31.43 -29.86
N ALA A 304 3.44 -31.71 -28.70
CA ALA A 304 4.88 -31.97 -28.62
C ALA A 304 5.24 -33.40 -29.07
N VAL A 305 4.43 -34.40 -28.70
CA VAL A 305 4.71 -35.82 -28.94
C VAL A 305 4.29 -36.26 -30.34
N LEU A 306 3.17 -35.76 -30.88
CA LEU A 306 2.61 -36.19 -32.16
C LEU A 306 3.56 -36.02 -33.35
N PRO A 307 4.21 -34.85 -33.57
CA PRO A 307 5.11 -34.67 -34.71
C PRO A 307 6.31 -35.63 -34.66
N TYR A 308 6.83 -35.90 -33.46
CA TYR A 308 7.92 -36.85 -33.28
C TYR A 308 7.48 -38.29 -33.55
N ALA A 309 6.29 -38.67 -33.06
CA ALA A 309 5.73 -40.00 -33.25
C ALA A 309 5.52 -40.34 -34.73
N VAL A 310 5.09 -39.37 -35.55
CA VAL A 310 4.87 -39.57 -36.99
C VAL A 310 6.19 -39.74 -37.76
N ILE A 311 7.26 -39.03 -37.38
CA ILE A 311 8.53 -39.06 -38.13
C ILE A 311 9.42 -40.22 -37.69
N LYS A 312 9.61 -40.43 -36.38
CA LYS A 312 10.63 -41.35 -35.84
C LYS A 312 10.05 -42.52 -35.04
N GLY A 313 8.74 -42.56 -34.83
CA GLY A 313 8.13 -43.42 -33.81
C GLY A 313 8.50 -42.95 -32.39
N ILE A 314 7.77 -43.42 -31.37
CA ILE A 314 8.01 -42.98 -30.00
C ILE A 314 7.90 -44.11 -28.99
N THR A 315 8.87 -44.17 -28.09
CA THR A 315 8.89 -45.09 -26.94
C THR A 315 8.13 -44.52 -25.75
N LEU A 316 7.50 -45.39 -24.96
CA LEU A 316 6.72 -45.03 -23.78
C LEU A 316 7.52 -44.18 -22.76
N ARG A 317 8.80 -44.49 -22.55
CA ARG A 317 9.74 -43.72 -21.71
C ARG A 317 9.82 -42.24 -22.08
N LYS A 318 9.93 -41.94 -23.39
CA LYS A 318 10.04 -40.56 -23.89
C LYS A 318 8.73 -39.79 -23.65
N ILE A 319 7.58 -40.45 -23.79
CA ILE A 319 6.27 -39.84 -23.51
C ILE A 319 6.15 -39.46 -22.03
N PHE A 320 6.43 -40.37 -21.10
CA PHE A 320 6.31 -40.10 -19.66
C PHE A 320 7.25 -38.98 -19.18
N THR A 321 8.48 -38.98 -19.71
CA THR A 321 9.46 -37.94 -19.34
C THR A 321 9.04 -36.58 -19.91
N THR A 322 8.52 -36.54 -21.14
CA THR A 322 7.94 -35.34 -21.75
C THR A 322 6.76 -34.79 -20.96
N ILE A 323 5.81 -35.66 -20.56
CA ILE A 323 4.66 -35.25 -19.71
C ILE A 323 5.15 -34.55 -18.45
N SER A 324 6.14 -35.14 -17.78
CA SER A 324 6.68 -34.60 -16.53
C SER A 324 7.33 -33.22 -16.73
N PHE A 325 8.11 -33.03 -17.80
CA PHE A 325 8.66 -31.72 -18.16
C PHE A 325 7.57 -30.70 -18.52
N CYS A 326 6.57 -31.09 -19.31
CA CYS A 326 5.45 -30.22 -19.69
C CYS A 326 4.64 -29.75 -18.48
N ILE A 327 4.45 -30.59 -17.46
CA ILE A 327 3.76 -30.19 -16.21
C ILE A 327 4.52 -29.07 -15.49
N VAL A 328 5.85 -29.21 -15.34
CA VAL A 328 6.68 -28.17 -14.70
C VAL A 328 6.68 -26.91 -15.54
N LEU A 329 6.94 -27.02 -16.86
CA LEU A 329 6.98 -25.89 -17.78
C LEU A 329 5.65 -25.10 -17.80
N ARG A 330 4.52 -25.81 -17.83
CA ARG A 330 3.18 -25.22 -17.75
C ARG A 330 3.01 -24.41 -16.46
N MET A 331 3.35 -24.99 -15.31
CA MET A 331 3.20 -24.32 -14.01
C MET A 331 4.02 -23.02 -13.96
N THR A 332 5.27 -23.07 -14.44
CA THR A 332 6.18 -21.92 -14.49
C THR A 332 5.62 -20.80 -15.39
N VAL A 333 5.21 -21.14 -16.62
CA VAL A 333 4.82 -20.17 -17.65
C VAL A 333 3.41 -19.60 -17.44
N THR A 334 2.44 -20.42 -17.02
CA THR A 334 1.03 -20.00 -16.97
C THR A 334 0.59 -19.46 -15.61
N ARG A 335 1.28 -19.81 -14.52
CA ARG A 335 0.91 -19.40 -13.16
C ARG A 335 1.98 -18.55 -12.48
N GLN A 336 3.20 -19.06 -12.37
CA GLN A 336 4.26 -18.38 -11.61
C GLN A 336 4.71 -17.10 -12.30
N PHE A 337 4.97 -17.12 -13.61
CA PHE A 337 5.43 -15.95 -14.34
C PHE A 337 4.39 -14.82 -14.36
N PRO A 338 3.12 -15.02 -14.78
CA PRO A 338 2.11 -13.96 -14.75
C PRO A 338 1.85 -13.44 -13.33
N GLY A 339 1.84 -14.33 -12.33
CA GLY A 339 1.73 -13.96 -10.92
C GLY A 339 2.86 -13.02 -10.49
N SER A 340 4.09 -13.33 -10.86
CA SER A 340 5.26 -12.50 -10.53
C SER A 340 5.22 -11.12 -11.18
N VAL A 341 4.84 -11.04 -12.46
CA VAL A 341 4.71 -9.77 -13.19
C VAL A 341 3.61 -8.92 -12.58
N GLN A 342 2.46 -9.54 -12.25
CA GLN A 342 1.35 -8.86 -11.57
C GLN A 342 1.80 -8.29 -10.22
N THR A 343 2.52 -9.06 -9.42
CA THR A 343 3.02 -8.60 -8.12
C THR A 343 3.99 -7.43 -8.28
N TRP A 344 4.90 -7.47 -9.26
CA TRP A 344 5.81 -6.35 -9.54
C TRP A 344 5.04 -5.09 -9.96
N TYR A 345 4.05 -5.22 -10.84
CA TYR A 345 3.23 -4.10 -11.27
C TYR A 345 2.47 -3.46 -10.09
N ASP A 346 1.80 -4.28 -9.27
CA ASP A 346 1.08 -3.83 -8.09
C ASP A 346 2.02 -3.17 -7.06
N SER A 347 3.19 -3.76 -6.82
CA SER A 347 4.17 -3.29 -5.84
C SER A 347 4.81 -1.96 -6.25
N ILE A 348 5.23 -1.83 -7.52
CA ILE A 348 5.76 -0.57 -8.05
C ILE A 348 4.67 0.50 -8.03
N GLY A 349 3.43 0.17 -8.41
CA GLY A 349 2.30 1.09 -8.34
C GLY A 349 2.02 1.59 -6.91
N ALA A 350 2.11 0.71 -5.92
CA ALA A 350 1.98 1.08 -4.51
C ALA A 350 3.15 1.97 -4.03
N ILE A 351 4.39 1.60 -4.36
CA ILE A 351 5.59 2.38 -4.02
C ILE A 351 5.52 3.78 -4.63
N ASN A 352 5.08 3.90 -5.90
CA ASN A 352 4.93 5.20 -6.55
C ASN A 352 3.87 6.07 -5.86
N LYS A 353 2.72 5.49 -5.48
CA LYS A 353 1.70 6.23 -4.71
C LYS A 353 2.21 6.70 -3.35
N ILE A 354 2.97 5.85 -2.65
CA ILE A 354 3.59 6.22 -1.37
C ILE A 354 4.65 7.30 -1.59
N GLN A 355 5.47 7.20 -2.63
CA GLN A 355 6.46 8.21 -2.99
C GLN A 355 5.79 9.56 -3.29
N ASP A 356 4.75 9.58 -4.13
CA ASP A 356 4.01 10.81 -4.44
C ASP A 356 3.36 11.41 -3.17
N PHE A 357 2.92 10.56 -2.24
CA PHE A 357 2.42 10.99 -0.94
C PHE A 357 3.52 11.59 -0.04
N LEU A 358 4.69 10.95 0.04
CA LEU A 358 5.84 11.40 0.82
C LEU A 358 6.42 12.73 0.32
N LEU A 359 6.27 13.04 -0.97
CA LEU A 359 6.75 14.29 -1.57
C LEU A 359 5.77 15.47 -1.47
N LYS A 360 4.60 15.27 -0.86
CA LYS A 360 3.66 16.37 -0.61
C LYS A 360 4.23 17.39 0.38
N LYS A 361 3.77 18.64 0.26
CA LYS A 361 4.20 19.77 1.08
C LYS A 361 3.96 19.49 2.57
N GLU A 362 4.98 19.74 3.37
CA GLU A 362 4.94 19.62 4.83
C GLU A 362 4.53 20.94 5.47
N TYR A 363 3.96 20.85 6.66
CA TYR A 363 3.78 21.96 7.57
C TYR A 363 5.16 22.47 8.01
N LYS A 364 5.38 23.77 7.86
CA LYS A 364 6.60 24.41 8.35
C LYS A 364 6.41 24.74 9.81
N ALA A 365 7.15 24.05 10.67
CA ALA A 365 7.16 24.36 12.09
C ALA A 365 7.59 25.82 12.31
N LEU A 366 6.82 26.52 13.13
CA LEU A 366 7.17 27.87 13.59
C LEU A 366 8.46 27.80 14.42
N GLU A 367 9.47 28.55 14.01
CA GLU A 367 10.73 28.64 14.76
C GLU A 367 10.52 29.35 16.10
N TYR A 368 10.93 28.69 17.18
CA TYR A 368 10.81 29.23 18.52
C TYR A 368 11.97 30.19 18.82
N ASN A 369 11.71 31.49 18.74
CA ASN A 369 12.64 32.54 19.15
C ASN A 369 12.20 33.15 20.49
N LEU A 370 12.99 33.06 21.56
CA LEU A 370 12.63 33.62 22.88
C LEU A 370 12.54 35.16 22.92
N THR A 371 12.94 35.85 21.85
CA THR A 371 13.12 37.30 21.83
C THR A 371 11.83 38.10 21.63
N THR A 372 10.77 37.48 21.11
CA THR A 372 9.48 38.16 20.88
C THR A 372 8.47 37.81 21.98
N THR A 373 7.89 38.80 22.64
CA THR A 373 6.93 38.58 23.76
C THR A 373 5.48 38.93 23.41
N GLY A 374 5.27 39.64 22.30
CA GLY A 374 3.96 40.03 21.80
C GLY A 374 3.63 39.39 20.45
N VAL A 375 2.38 39.56 20.03
CA VAL A 375 1.88 39.13 18.71
C VAL A 375 1.71 40.38 17.86
N GLU A 376 2.39 40.44 16.71
CA GLU A 376 2.32 41.55 15.76
C GLU A 376 1.97 41.01 14.37
N LEU A 377 0.88 41.53 13.80
CA LEU A 377 0.49 41.30 12.41
C LEU A 377 0.58 42.62 11.66
N ASP A 378 1.30 42.63 10.54
CA ASP A 378 1.46 43.80 9.67
C ASP A 378 0.96 43.51 8.25
N LYS A 379 -0.17 44.15 7.89
CA LYS A 379 -0.84 44.11 6.59
C LYS A 379 -0.96 42.70 6.01
N VAL A 380 -1.50 41.81 6.82
CA VAL A 380 -1.58 40.38 6.47
C VAL A 380 -2.78 40.10 5.58
N THR A 381 -2.52 39.45 4.45
CA THR A 381 -3.55 38.94 3.52
C THR A 381 -3.33 37.46 3.26
N ALA A 382 -4.40 36.65 3.33
CA ALA A 382 -4.32 35.19 3.23
C ALA A 382 -5.49 34.56 2.45
N PHE A 383 -5.16 33.47 1.75
CA PHE A 383 -6.08 32.65 0.94
C PHE A 383 -5.96 31.17 1.34
N TRP A 384 -7.08 30.44 1.29
CA TRP A 384 -7.07 28.98 1.47
C TRP A 384 -6.50 28.25 0.25
N ASP A 385 -6.75 28.76 -0.97
CA ASP A 385 -6.24 28.17 -2.21
C ASP A 385 -4.92 28.83 -2.65
N GLU A 386 -3.89 28.00 -2.85
CA GLU A 386 -2.57 28.43 -3.34
C GLU A 386 -2.64 28.99 -4.76
N GLY A 387 -3.48 28.42 -5.65
CA GLY A 387 -3.53 28.85 -7.05
C GLY A 387 -3.98 30.31 -7.18
N ILE A 388 -4.99 30.69 -6.39
CA ILE A 388 -5.50 32.06 -6.35
C ILE A 388 -4.52 32.98 -5.64
N GLY A 389 -3.94 32.54 -4.51
CA GLY A 389 -2.96 33.34 -3.77
C GLY A 389 -1.73 33.69 -4.62
N GLU A 390 -1.18 32.74 -5.37
CA GLU A 390 -0.05 32.97 -6.27
C GLU A 390 -0.42 33.90 -7.45
N LEU A 391 -1.60 33.72 -8.05
CA LEU A 391 -2.08 34.59 -9.12
C LEU A 391 -2.25 36.04 -8.64
N PHE A 392 -2.78 36.23 -7.44
CA PHE A 392 -2.93 37.55 -6.83
C PHE A 392 -1.57 38.22 -6.58
N VAL A 393 -0.59 37.48 -6.05
CA VAL A 393 0.78 38.00 -5.84
C VAL A 393 1.44 38.36 -7.17
N LYS A 394 1.30 37.53 -8.22
CA LYS A 394 1.84 37.80 -9.56
C LYS A 394 1.20 39.04 -10.20
N ALA A 395 -0.13 39.17 -10.16
CA ALA A 395 -0.84 40.33 -10.71
C ALA A 395 -0.44 41.65 -10.02
N LYS A 396 -0.20 41.62 -8.71
CA LYS A 396 0.26 42.80 -7.95
C LYS A 396 1.71 43.16 -8.25
N GLN A 397 2.58 42.17 -8.53
CA GLN A 397 3.96 42.42 -8.96
C GLN A 397 4.02 43.03 -10.36
N GLU A 398 3.22 42.55 -11.31
CA GLU A 398 3.13 43.11 -12.67
C GLU A 398 2.66 44.57 -12.67
N ASN A 399 1.67 44.91 -11.83
CA ASN A 399 1.20 46.28 -11.66
C ASN A 399 2.23 47.24 -11.02
N ASN A 400 3.17 46.73 -10.22
CA ASN A 400 4.25 47.57 -9.66
C ASN A 400 5.39 47.83 -10.67
N THR A 401 5.52 46.98 -11.70
CA THR A 401 6.51 47.18 -12.78
C THR A 401 6.03 48.10 -13.90
N SER A 402 4.71 48.24 -14.10
CA SER A 402 4.14 49.22 -15.02
C SER A 402 3.89 50.56 -14.30
N LYS A 403 4.77 51.54 -14.52
CA LYS A 403 4.47 52.94 -14.20
C LYS A 403 3.37 53.45 -15.15
N ALA A 404 2.12 53.14 -14.84
CA ALA A 404 0.95 53.80 -15.44
C ALA A 404 0.29 54.72 -14.38
N PRO A 405 -0.23 55.89 -14.78
CA PRO A 405 -0.69 56.89 -13.84
C PRO A 405 -1.97 56.46 -13.12
N SER A 406 -2.12 57.00 -11.93
CA SER A 406 -3.13 56.74 -10.90
C SER A 406 -4.55 57.13 -11.31
N THR A 407 -5.16 56.35 -12.20
CA THR A 407 -6.61 56.37 -12.36
C THR A 407 -7.09 54.93 -12.60
N ASP A 408 -7.92 54.46 -11.67
CA ASP A 408 -8.64 53.18 -11.66
C ASP A 408 -7.86 51.90 -11.32
N SER A 409 -7.31 51.86 -10.10
CA SER A 409 -6.97 50.61 -9.42
C SER A 409 -8.18 49.67 -9.22
N ASN A 410 -9.41 50.16 -9.41
CA ASN A 410 -10.65 49.38 -9.29
C ASN A 410 -11.07 48.66 -10.58
N LEU A 411 -10.56 49.05 -11.76
CA LEU A 411 -11.01 48.49 -13.04
C LEU A 411 -10.28 47.20 -13.46
N PHE A 412 -9.12 46.89 -12.88
CA PHE A 412 -8.40 45.64 -13.17
C PHE A 412 -8.81 44.47 -12.24
N PHE A 413 -9.42 44.76 -11.09
CA PHE A 413 -10.00 43.72 -10.23
C PHE A 413 -11.31 43.14 -10.77
N SER A 414 -11.99 43.80 -11.70
CA SER A 414 -13.24 43.31 -12.29
C SER A 414 -13.04 42.24 -13.37
N ASN A 415 -11.83 42.11 -13.93
CA ASN A 415 -11.53 41.15 -15.01
C ASN A 415 -10.79 39.89 -14.55
N PHE A 416 -10.39 39.80 -13.27
CA PHE A 416 -10.10 38.50 -12.68
C PHE A 416 -11.46 37.84 -12.37
N PRO A 417 -11.69 36.59 -12.80
CA PRO A 417 -12.97 35.95 -12.55
C PRO A 417 -13.26 35.98 -11.04
N LEU A 418 -14.50 36.32 -10.73
CA LEU A 418 -15.16 36.56 -9.44
C LEU A 418 -15.05 35.41 -8.39
N HIS A 419 -14.02 34.57 -8.45
CA HIS A 419 -13.99 33.25 -7.82
C HIS A 419 -13.18 33.12 -6.54
N ALA A 420 -12.50 34.16 -6.05
CA ALA A 420 -11.96 34.11 -4.69
C ALA A 420 -11.53 35.47 -4.15
N SER A 421 -12.37 36.04 -3.28
CA SER A 421 -11.95 37.06 -2.34
C SER A 421 -10.96 36.47 -1.31
N PRO A 422 -9.96 37.24 -0.86
CA PRO A 422 -9.13 36.83 0.27
C PRO A 422 -10.01 36.59 1.50
N VAL A 423 -9.67 35.56 2.27
CA VAL A 423 -10.38 35.23 3.51
C VAL A 423 -10.04 36.22 4.61
N LEU A 424 -8.80 36.71 4.58
CA LEU A 424 -8.27 37.76 5.44
C LEU A 424 -7.56 38.78 4.54
N GLN A 425 -7.87 40.07 4.70
CA GLN A 425 -7.31 41.14 3.89
C GLN A 425 -6.81 42.28 4.76
N ASP A 426 -5.55 42.68 4.53
CA ASP A 426 -4.89 43.84 5.15
C ASP A 426 -5.05 43.95 6.68
N ILE A 427 -4.96 42.82 7.39
CA ILE A 427 -5.10 42.79 8.86
C ILE A 427 -3.84 43.35 9.53
N ASN A 428 -4.03 44.30 10.44
CA ASN A 428 -2.98 44.97 11.19
C ASN A 428 -3.33 45.13 12.68
N PHE A 429 -2.64 44.42 13.57
CA PHE A 429 -2.77 44.64 15.01
C PHE A 429 -1.54 44.18 15.79
N LYS A 430 -1.38 44.72 17.00
CA LYS A 430 -0.33 44.37 17.95
C LYS A 430 -0.93 44.07 19.32
N ILE A 431 -0.54 42.95 19.92
CA ILE A 431 -0.96 42.52 21.25
C ILE A 431 0.27 42.41 22.14
N GLU A 432 0.27 43.12 23.27
CA GLU A 432 1.32 43.03 24.27
C GLU A 432 1.04 41.87 25.25
N LYS A 433 2.08 41.40 25.93
CA LYS A 433 1.97 40.29 26.89
C LYS A 433 0.97 40.64 28.02
N GLY A 434 0.04 39.74 28.29
CA GLY A 434 -0.95 39.87 29.38
C GLY A 434 -2.24 40.58 28.98
N GLN A 435 -2.40 40.95 27.71
CA GLN A 435 -3.64 41.53 27.18
C GLN A 435 -4.58 40.45 26.63
N LEU A 436 -5.88 40.64 26.83
CA LEU A 436 -6.94 39.81 26.23
C LEU A 436 -7.49 40.53 24.99
N LEU A 437 -7.44 39.86 23.83
CA LEU A 437 -8.08 40.35 22.60
C LEU A 437 -9.40 39.61 22.39
N ALA A 438 -10.50 40.37 22.26
CA ALA A 438 -11.80 39.83 21.87
C ALA A 438 -12.02 40.00 20.36
N VAL A 439 -12.19 38.89 19.64
CA VAL A 439 -12.50 38.89 18.20
C VAL A 439 -13.98 38.59 18.01
N SER A 440 -14.73 39.54 17.42
CA SER A 440 -16.16 39.41 17.15
C SER A 440 -16.48 39.73 15.69
N GLY A 441 -17.59 39.20 15.18
CA GLY A 441 -18.04 39.40 13.80
C GLY A 441 -19.08 38.36 13.37
N SER A 442 -19.71 38.59 12.22
CA SER A 442 -20.71 37.69 11.64
C SER A 442 -20.17 36.28 11.36
N THR A 443 -21.06 35.30 11.21
CA THR A 443 -20.71 33.94 10.76
C THR A 443 -20.05 34.02 9.38
N GLY A 444 -18.92 33.34 9.20
CA GLY A 444 -18.14 33.40 7.95
C GLY A 444 -17.17 34.58 7.83
N ALA A 445 -17.09 35.49 8.80
CA ALA A 445 -16.19 36.66 8.76
C ALA A 445 -14.67 36.33 8.89
N GLY A 446 -14.25 35.06 8.85
CA GLY A 446 -12.84 34.68 8.92
C GLY A 446 -12.24 34.58 10.33
N LYS A 447 -13.04 34.62 11.40
CA LYS A 447 -12.57 34.53 12.80
C LYS A 447 -11.69 33.31 13.06
N THR A 448 -12.14 32.12 12.65
CA THR A 448 -11.37 30.87 12.80
C THR A 448 -10.12 30.88 11.91
N SER A 449 -10.22 31.43 10.70
CA SER A 449 -9.08 31.58 9.78
C SER A 449 -7.98 32.46 10.37
N LEU A 450 -8.33 33.51 11.12
CA LEU A 450 -7.37 34.35 11.83
C LEU A 450 -6.59 33.55 12.89
N LEU A 451 -7.26 32.66 13.63
CA LEU A 451 -6.59 31.78 14.59
C LEU A 451 -5.68 30.76 13.89
N MET A 452 -6.13 30.17 12.78
CA MET A 452 -5.32 29.25 11.97
C MET A 452 -4.06 29.93 11.42
N LEU A 453 -4.17 31.21 11.07
CA LEU A 453 -3.04 32.03 10.62
C LEU A 453 -2.03 32.30 11.75
N ILE A 454 -2.50 32.59 12.96
CA ILE A 454 -1.63 32.75 14.15
C ILE A 454 -0.99 31.41 14.56
N MET A 455 -1.65 30.28 14.35
CA MET A 455 -1.04 28.95 14.59
C MET A 455 -0.06 28.51 13.50
N GLY A 456 0.00 29.22 12.38
CA GLY A 456 0.83 28.87 11.23
C GLY A 456 0.23 27.78 10.32
N GLU A 457 -0.99 27.31 10.57
CA GLU A 457 -1.70 26.36 9.68
C GLU A 457 -2.09 27.03 8.35
N LEU A 458 -2.49 28.30 8.41
CA LEU A 458 -2.75 29.12 7.23
C LEU A 458 -1.57 30.05 6.96
N GLU A 459 -0.78 29.75 5.91
CA GLU A 459 0.34 30.62 5.53
C GLU A 459 -0.16 31.95 4.91
N PRO A 460 0.37 33.10 5.34
CA PRO A 460 0.03 34.39 4.72
C PRO A 460 0.60 34.49 3.30
N SER A 461 -0.18 35.06 2.38
CA SER A 461 0.29 35.33 1.00
C SER A 461 1.01 36.68 0.92
N GLN A 462 0.61 37.65 1.74
CA GLN A 462 1.25 38.96 1.90
C GLN A 462 1.23 39.37 3.37
N GLY A 463 2.20 40.19 3.76
CA GLY A 463 2.35 40.71 5.12
C GLY A 463 3.33 39.90 5.95
N LYS A 464 3.52 40.32 7.20
CA LYS A 464 4.39 39.63 8.15
C LYS A 464 3.64 39.36 9.44
N ILE A 465 3.83 38.15 9.96
CA ILE A 465 3.36 37.73 11.27
C ILE A 465 4.60 37.54 12.13
N LYS A 466 4.62 38.18 13.30
CA LYS A 466 5.63 37.95 14.32
C LYS A 466 4.92 37.55 15.60
N HIS A 467 5.13 36.32 16.01
CA HIS A 467 4.92 35.89 17.37
C HIS A 467 5.96 34.83 17.67
N SER A 468 6.26 34.66 18.94
CA SER A 468 7.03 33.51 19.39
C SER A 468 6.43 33.01 20.67
N GLY A 469 6.31 31.69 20.76
CA GLY A 469 5.74 31.10 21.95
C GLY A 469 5.25 29.68 21.74
N ARG A 470 4.94 29.06 22.87
CA ARG A 470 4.07 27.90 22.94
C ARG A 470 2.64 28.42 22.82
N ILE A 471 1.89 27.90 21.87
CA ILE A 471 0.48 28.25 21.67
C ILE A 471 -0.37 27.13 22.30
N SER A 472 -1.43 27.52 22.99
CA SER A 472 -2.50 26.60 23.41
C SER A 472 -3.72 26.86 22.55
N PHE A 473 -4.36 25.82 22.06
CA PHE A 473 -5.51 25.92 21.15
C PHE A 473 -6.68 25.10 21.67
N SER A 474 -7.88 25.70 21.63
CA SER A 474 -9.15 25.01 21.90
C SER A 474 -10.01 25.08 20.65
N PRO A 475 -10.28 23.96 19.96
CA PRO A 475 -11.04 23.97 18.72
C PRO A 475 -12.52 24.30 18.97
N GLN A 476 -13.18 24.82 17.94
CA GLN A 476 -14.62 25.10 17.96
C GLN A 476 -15.45 23.81 18.14
N VAL A 477 -15.00 22.71 17.53
CA VAL A 477 -15.56 21.37 17.72
C VAL A 477 -14.59 20.61 18.62
N SER A 478 -15.04 20.24 19.81
CA SER A 478 -14.23 19.49 20.77
C SER A 478 -13.94 18.08 20.25
N TRP A 479 -12.68 17.66 20.34
CA TRP A 479 -12.27 16.28 20.09
C TRP A 479 -11.78 15.63 21.38
N ILE A 480 -12.27 14.43 21.66
CA ILE A 480 -11.91 13.64 22.85
C ILE A 480 -11.19 12.38 22.37
N MET A 481 -9.97 12.18 22.86
CA MET A 481 -9.19 10.97 22.58
C MET A 481 -9.79 9.76 23.31
N PRO A 482 -9.75 8.56 22.72
CA PRO A 482 -10.11 7.34 23.41
C PRO A 482 -9.22 7.16 24.65
N GLY A 483 -9.85 7.02 25.81
CA GLY A 483 -9.15 6.92 27.09
C GLY A 483 -9.98 7.53 28.22
N THR A 484 -9.32 7.85 29.31
CA THR A 484 -9.96 8.48 30.48
C THR A 484 -10.10 10.00 30.29
N ILE A 485 -11.03 10.62 31.03
CA ILE A 485 -11.14 12.09 31.06
C ILE A 485 -9.84 12.71 31.59
N LYS A 486 -9.21 12.05 32.58
CA LYS A 486 -7.93 12.45 33.14
C LYS A 486 -6.84 12.51 32.07
N GLU A 487 -6.68 11.46 31.25
CA GLU A 487 -5.71 11.45 30.14
C GLU A 487 -5.97 12.55 29.12
N ASN A 488 -7.24 12.84 28.81
CA ASN A 488 -7.61 13.93 27.91
C ASN A 488 -7.24 15.31 28.47
N ILE A 489 -7.45 15.56 29.77
CA ILE A 489 -7.10 16.85 30.41
C ILE A 489 -5.58 17.03 30.53
N ILE A 490 -4.85 15.97 30.92
CA ILE A 490 -3.40 16.06 31.13
C ILE A 490 -2.64 16.08 29.79
N PHE A 491 -3.18 15.39 28.78
CA PHE A 491 -2.69 15.40 27.40
C PHE A 491 -1.18 15.08 27.26
N GLY A 492 -0.74 14.02 27.94
CA GLY A 492 0.66 13.53 27.89
C GLY A 492 1.65 14.26 28.80
N LEU A 493 1.21 15.24 29.60
CA LEU A 493 2.04 15.88 30.63
C LEU A 493 2.11 15.03 31.91
N SER A 494 3.05 15.37 32.81
CA SER A 494 3.09 14.78 34.15
C SER A 494 1.91 15.26 35.00
N TYR A 495 1.42 14.38 35.87
CA TYR A 495 0.31 14.71 36.75
C TYR A 495 0.76 15.61 37.90
N ASP A 496 0.08 16.74 38.06
CA ASP A 496 0.21 17.66 39.18
C ASP A 496 -1.17 17.82 39.83
N GLU A 497 -1.32 17.29 41.04
CA GLU A 497 -2.58 17.26 41.79
C GLU A 497 -3.16 18.67 42.00
N TYR A 498 -2.33 19.63 42.41
CA TYR A 498 -2.79 20.98 42.73
C TYR A 498 -3.27 21.69 41.46
N ARG A 499 -2.45 21.64 40.41
CA ARG A 499 -2.81 22.22 39.11
C ARG A 499 -4.07 21.57 38.54
N TYR A 500 -4.15 20.25 38.56
CA TYR A 500 -5.30 19.51 38.03
C TYR A 500 -6.61 19.88 38.74
N ARG A 501 -6.62 19.85 40.09
CA ARG A 501 -7.82 20.23 40.86
C ARG A 501 -8.21 21.69 40.66
N SER A 502 -7.23 22.60 40.67
CA SER A 502 -7.50 24.03 40.46
C SER A 502 -8.13 24.31 39.09
N VAL A 503 -7.66 23.62 38.03
CA VAL A 503 -8.22 23.73 36.68
C VAL A 503 -9.63 23.14 36.62
N ILE A 504 -9.87 21.96 37.21
CA ILE A 504 -11.21 21.36 37.25
C ILE A 504 -12.21 22.27 37.96
N LYS A 505 -11.81 22.84 39.10
CA LYS A 505 -12.63 23.77 39.85
C LYS A 505 -12.93 25.04 39.06
N ALA A 506 -11.91 25.63 38.43
CA ALA A 506 -12.05 26.82 37.60
C ALA A 506 -12.96 26.58 36.36
N CYS A 507 -12.91 25.38 35.78
CA CYS A 507 -13.77 24.96 34.67
C CYS A 507 -15.14 24.43 35.12
N GLN A 508 -15.45 24.45 36.42
CA GLN A 508 -16.72 24.00 37.00
C GLN A 508 -17.07 22.54 36.67
N LEU A 509 -16.04 21.68 36.54
CA LEU A 509 -16.22 20.26 36.23
C LEU A 509 -16.34 19.37 37.49
N GLU A 510 -16.30 19.95 38.70
CA GLU A 510 -16.41 19.20 39.97
C GLU A 510 -17.74 18.45 40.09
N GLU A 511 -18.86 19.08 39.68
CA GLU A 511 -20.19 18.49 39.77
C GLU A 511 -20.33 17.25 38.86
N VAL A 512 -19.68 17.26 37.70
CA VAL A 512 -19.59 16.12 36.77
C VAL A 512 -18.62 15.05 37.30
N SER A 513 -17.61 15.44 38.07
CA SER A 513 -16.65 14.49 38.65
C SER A 513 -17.27 13.57 39.70
N HIS A 514 -18.33 14.02 40.38
CA HIS A 514 -19.08 13.20 41.33
C HIS A 514 -19.89 12.06 40.68
N LEU A 515 -20.15 12.11 39.36
CA LEU A 515 -20.85 11.07 38.61
C LEU A 515 -19.99 9.83 38.26
N GLY A 516 -18.76 9.75 38.79
CA GLY A 516 -17.91 8.55 38.65
C GLY A 516 -17.21 8.39 37.29
N LEU A 517 -17.36 9.36 36.38
CA LEU A 517 -16.78 9.34 35.02
C LEU A 517 -15.27 9.65 34.95
N PHE A 518 -14.66 10.08 36.05
CA PHE A 518 -13.24 10.45 36.13
C PHE A 518 -12.32 9.32 36.63
N ARG A 519 -12.85 8.12 36.87
CA ARG A 519 -12.07 6.95 37.31
C ARG A 519 -11.55 6.11 36.15
#